data_AF-A0A2D7HDA6-F1
#
_entry.id   AF-A0A2D7HDA6-F1
#
_cell.length_a   1.000
_cell.length_b   1.000
_cell.length_c   1.000
_cell.angle_alpha   90.00
_cell.angle_beta   90.00
_cell.angle_gamma   90.00
#
_symmetry.space_group_name_H-M   'P 1'
#
loop_
_entity.id
_entity.type
_entity.pdbx_description
1 polymer ?
#
loop_
_entity_poly.entity_id
_entity_poly.type
_entity_poly.pdbx_seq_one_letter_code
_entity_poly.pdbx_strand_id
1 'polypeptide(L)'
;MTPKSWRSKQTPYWNYSMNRLMLSMLTICLAVFTLASSANAETWTDNTGKFQIEADFSGVNGKNVVLTKADGTTIEVPIKRLSAASHARAKELYRASQSGVAAPTTPAASMPAASAAPAAPANSNPNFKVPVAPAVAPLPAFPEGATLQATVDFCRDQLMAGHPEVFWQALPDDMRQMVDGQEFRSTMAESMKSQQQTMKQVEGLFQKMAQVLVTKKQYVLKTPMLATSVPPGMMPMVEQGYDPVVGTVYELGMLIFDLPSIDTQTMSEMMDSHGPKLGGHLKGIVAMLPPGMLQAVLSSISITQADDNNGMLKMEQEAGPNDRIAMVRYQGRWIPKDMADEWQDNKDSMLAEMKIALAAAQQGEQAAQANMMAGMMITVVGGILDPMLAAKSQAEFDQALMQVMQLAPMLGLGGGGGPAGGFPGGPGGGFPGGAGPGGEDAFPF
;
A
#
# COMPACT_ATOMS: atom_id res chain seq x y z
N MET A 1 40.78 34.94 23.06
CA MET A 1 39.32 34.81 23.17
C MET A 1 38.73 34.84 21.78
N THR A 2 38.26 33.69 21.30
CA THR A 2 37.54 33.50 20.04
C THR A 2 36.60 32.31 20.25
N PRO A 3 35.28 32.44 20.06
CA PRO A 3 34.35 31.34 20.29
C PRO A 3 34.34 30.42 19.06
N LYS A 4 34.61 29.13 19.30
CA LYS A 4 34.46 28.05 18.33
C LYS A 4 32.97 27.82 18.06
N SER A 5 32.56 27.99 16.81
CA SER A 5 31.24 27.66 16.30
C SER A 5 31.06 26.14 16.20
N TRP A 6 30.30 25.57 17.12
CA TRP A 6 29.71 24.25 16.96
C TRP A 6 28.39 24.39 16.20
N ARG A 7 28.40 24.27 14.87
CA ARG A 7 27.19 23.95 14.09
C ARG A 7 26.96 22.45 14.22
N SER A 8 26.01 22.05 15.05
CA SER A 8 25.46 20.70 15.02
C SER A 8 24.76 20.51 13.67
N LYS A 9 25.19 19.49 12.90
CA LYS A 9 24.40 18.94 11.80
C LYS A 9 23.30 18.08 12.43
N GLN A 10 22.23 18.71 12.92
CA GLN A 10 20.98 18.02 13.25
C GLN A 10 20.07 18.14 12.04
N THR A 11 19.97 17.07 11.25
CA THR A 11 18.76 16.84 10.46
C THR A 11 17.60 16.70 11.45
N PRO A 12 16.48 17.45 11.31
CA PRO A 12 15.36 17.34 12.23
C PRO A 12 14.78 15.92 12.17
N TYR A 13 14.63 15.28 13.33
CA TYR A 13 14.15 13.90 13.46
C TYR A 13 12.71 13.72 12.92
N TRP A 14 11.92 14.79 12.78
CA TRP A 14 10.56 14.76 12.20
C TRP A 14 10.51 14.46 10.69
N ASN A 15 11.59 14.75 9.94
CA ASN A 15 11.73 14.28 8.55
C ASN A 15 11.78 12.75 8.45
N TYR A 16 12.02 12.05 9.56
CA TYR A 16 11.96 10.60 9.63
C TYR A 16 10.59 10.09 10.06
N SER A 17 9.81 10.78 10.90
CA SER A 17 8.55 10.28 11.48
C SER A 17 7.30 10.65 10.67
N MET A 18 7.14 11.89 10.21
CA MET A 18 5.99 12.30 9.37
C MET A 18 6.16 11.80 7.93
N ASN A 19 7.40 11.75 7.44
CA ASN A 19 7.75 11.09 6.19
C ASN A 19 7.61 9.58 6.34
N ARG A 20 7.88 8.98 7.52
CA ARG A 20 7.43 7.62 7.86
C ARG A 20 5.92 7.53 8.03
N LEU A 21 5.15 8.56 8.38
CA LEU A 21 3.70 8.44 8.62
C LEU A 21 2.93 8.54 7.30
N MET A 22 3.35 9.43 6.40
CA MET A 22 2.90 9.42 5.01
C MET A 22 3.48 8.23 4.24
N LEU A 23 4.76 7.85 4.42
CA LEU A 23 5.21 6.56 3.90
C LEU A 23 4.53 5.40 4.60
N SER A 24 4.09 5.42 5.86
CA SER A 24 3.47 4.26 6.53
C SER A 24 2.00 4.18 6.25
N MET A 25 1.26 5.28 6.10
CA MET A 25 -0.09 5.26 5.53
C MET A 25 -0.05 4.88 4.06
N LEU A 26 0.90 5.43 3.28
CA LEU A 26 1.09 5.02 1.89
C LEU A 26 1.59 3.57 1.82
N THR A 27 2.46 3.10 2.71
CA THR A 27 2.97 1.71 2.77
C THR A 27 1.96 0.77 3.41
N ILE A 28 1.00 1.22 4.22
CA ILE A 28 -0.13 0.40 4.66
C ILE A 28 -1.14 0.30 3.50
N CYS A 29 -1.42 1.40 2.79
CA CYS A 29 -2.21 1.39 1.55
C CYS A 29 -1.51 0.62 0.40
N LEU A 30 -0.18 0.63 0.34
CA LEU A 30 0.65 -0.11 -0.63
C LEU A 30 0.93 -1.54 -0.15
N ALA A 31 0.93 -1.83 1.17
CA ALA A 31 1.04 -3.18 1.73
C ALA A 31 -0.21 -4.01 1.44
N VAL A 32 -1.37 -3.35 1.36
CA VAL A 32 -2.58 -3.95 0.80
C VAL A 32 -2.38 -4.31 -0.69
N PHE A 33 -1.45 -3.67 -1.40
CA PHE A 33 -1.07 -4.00 -2.79
C PHE A 33 0.16 -4.93 -2.91
N THR A 34 1.04 -5.02 -1.90
CA THR A 34 2.16 -5.99 -1.87
C THR A 34 1.79 -7.35 -1.29
N LEU A 35 0.50 -7.61 -1.02
CA LEU A 35 0.00 -8.97 -0.73
C LEU A 35 0.01 -9.90 -1.95
N ALA A 36 0.52 -9.45 -3.10
CA ALA A 36 1.03 -10.35 -4.13
C ALA A 36 2.52 -10.62 -3.89
N SER A 37 2.80 -11.79 -3.28
CA SER A 37 4.13 -12.41 -3.08
C SER A 37 4.80 -12.14 -1.72
N SER A 38 4.13 -12.56 -0.65
CA SER A 38 4.78 -13.22 0.49
C SER A 38 3.82 -14.26 1.04
N ALA A 39 3.50 -15.25 0.22
CA ALA A 39 2.81 -16.45 0.68
C ALA A 39 3.80 -17.28 1.52
N ASN A 40 3.35 -17.71 2.69
CA ASN A 40 4.14 -18.43 3.68
C ASN A 40 4.67 -19.76 3.12
N ALA A 41 5.88 -19.75 2.55
CA ALA A 41 6.51 -20.95 2.01
C ALA A 41 6.74 -21.97 3.14
N GLU A 42 5.87 -22.97 3.24
CA GLU A 42 5.99 -24.07 4.20
C GLU A 42 7.11 -25.03 3.76
N THR A 43 7.92 -25.54 4.69
CA THR A 43 9.00 -26.48 4.36
C THR A 43 8.46 -27.90 4.17
N TRP A 44 8.50 -28.42 2.94
CA TRP A 44 8.16 -29.80 2.61
C TRP A 44 9.40 -30.67 2.64
N THR A 45 9.31 -31.79 3.36
CA THR A 45 10.43 -32.72 3.53
C THR A 45 10.13 -34.05 2.87
N ASP A 46 11.12 -34.63 2.20
CA ASP A 46 11.02 -35.95 1.61
C ASP A 46 11.11 -37.08 2.65
N ASN A 47 10.79 -38.31 2.25
CA ASN A 47 10.79 -39.47 3.14
C ASN A 47 12.19 -39.88 3.62
N THR A 48 13.26 -39.36 3.01
CA THR A 48 14.65 -39.58 3.45
C THR A 48 15.15 -38.51 4.42
N GLY A 49 14.43 -37.39 4.56
CA GLY A 49 14.83 -36.23 5.35
C GLY A 49 15.99 -35.43 4.74
N LYS A 50 16.51 -35.84 3.58
CA LYS A 50 17.67 -35.21 2.93
C LYS A 50 17.28 -34.06 2.01
N PHE A 51 16.04 -34.04 1.54
CA PHE A 51 15.55 -33.01 0.64
C PHE A 51 14.43 -32.24 1.32
N GLN A 52 14.66 -30.94 1.47
CA GLN A 52 13.70 -29.97 1.99
C GLN A 52 13.49 -28.90 0.92
N ILE A 53 12.23 -28.53 0.71
CA ILE A 53 11.84 -27.49 -0.25
C ILE A 53 10.88 -26.54 0.45
N GLU A 54 11.11 -25.24 0.33
CA GLU A 54 10.14 -24.23 0.76
C GLU A 54 9.19 -23.95 -0.41
N ALA A 55 7.91 -24.27 -0.22
CA ALA A 55 6.92 -24.15 -1.28
C ALA A 55 5.49 -24.11 -0.71
N ASP A 56 4.58 -23.50 -1.45
CA ASP A 56 3.17 -23.42 -1.14
C ASP A 56 2.42 -24.64 -1.69
N PHE A 57 1.48 -25.18 -0.91
CA PHE A 57 0.57 -26.22 -1.41
C PHE A 57 -0.42 -25.63 -2.41
N SER A 58 -0.37 -26.10 -3.66
CA SER A 58 -1.28 -25.67 -4.72
C SER A 58 -2.38 -26.69 -5.01
N GLY A 59 -2.24 -27.93 -4.54
CA GLY A 59 -3.27 -28.96 -4.67
C GLY A 59 -2.71 -30.38 -4.76
N VAL A 60 -3.58 -31.33 -5.11
CA VAL A 60 -3.21 -32.73 -5.38
C VAL A 60 -3.65 -33.09 -6.79
N ASN A 61 -2.70 -33.53 -7.62
CA ASN A 61 -2.93 -34.03 -8.97
C ASN A 61 -2.66 -35.54 -8.99
N GLY A 62 -3.73 -36.34 -8.86
CA GLY A 62 -3.64 -37.80 -8.84
C GLY A 62 -2.80 -38.35 -7.68
N LYS A 63 -1.57 -38.80 -7.97
CA LYS A 63 -0.63 -39.37 -6.98
C LYS A 63 0.45 -38.37 -6.51
N ASN A 64 0.37 -37.13 -6.98
CA ASN A 64 1.36 -36.09 -6.72
C ASN A 64 0.74 -34.92 -5.94
N VAL A 65 1.52 -34.34 -5.03
CA VAL A 65 1.25 -33.03 -4.45
C VAL A 65 1.85 -31.98 -5.37
N VAL A 66 1.07 -30.96 -5.70
CA VAL A 66 1.51 -29.82 -6.51
C VAL A 66 1.94 -28.72 -5.55
N LEU A 67 3.21 -28.33 -5.63
CA LEU A 67 3.82 -27.32 -4.77
C LEU A 67 4.37 -26.17 -5.62
N THR A 68 4.22 -24.92 -5.18
CA THR A 68 4.73 -23.74 -5.88
C THR A 68 5.80 -23.07 -5.03
N LYS A 69 7.01 -22.93 -5.56
CA LYS A 69 8.14 -22.31 -4.84
C LYS A 69 8.02 -20.78 -4.80
N ALA A 70 8.85 -20.15 -3.96
CA ALA A 70 8.97 -18.70 -3.88
C ALA A 70 9.37 -18.02 -5.21
N ASP A 71 10.04 -18.73 -6.11
CA ASP A 71 10.39 -18.25 -7.46
C ASP A 71 9.23 -18.37 -8.48
N GLY A 72 8.04 -18.81 -8.04
CA GLY A 72 6.86 -19.03 -8.87
C GLY A 72 6.84 -20.36 -9.61
N THR A 73 7.90 -21.17 -9.50
CA THR A 73 7.98 -22.47 -10.19
C THR A 73 7.12 -23.50 -9.50
N THR A 74 6.20 -24.13 -10.26
CA THR A 74 5.43 -25.27 -9.79
C THR A 74 6.20 -26.58 -9.97
N ILE A 75 6.23 -27.40 -8.93
CA ILE A 75 6.82 -28.74 -8.93
C ILE A 75 5.80 -29.77 -8.44
N GLU A 76 5.81 -30.94 -9.08
CA GLU A 76 5.01 -32.07 -8.64
C GLU A 76 5.87 -33.05 -7.82
N VAL A 77 5.49 -33.27 -6.56
CA VAL A 77 6.17 -34.21 -5.67
C VAL A 77 5.27 -35.43 -5.45
N PRO A 78 5.72 -36.64 -5.81
CA PRO A 78 4.95 -37.85 -5.54
C PRO A 78 4.65 -38.01 -4.06
N ILE A 79 3.38 -38.21 -3.69
CA ILE A 79 2.92 -38.31 -2.29
C ILE A 79 3.72 -39.36 -1.51
N LYS A 80 4.08 -40.48 -2.15
CA LYS A 80 4.89 -41.56 -1.58
C LYS A 80 6.33 -41.18 -1.21
N ARG A 81 6.82 -40.05 -1.73
CA ARG A 81 8.17 -39.51 -1.47
C ARG A 81 8.16 -38.44 -0.39
N LEU A 82 7.01 -38.03 0.12
CA LEU A 82 6.91 -37.10 1.24
C LEU A 82 7.18 -37.81 2.57
N SER A 83 7.74 -37.06 3.52
CA SER A 83 7.80 -37.47 4.92
C SER A 83 6.39 -37.70 5.48
N ALA A 84 6.28 -38.43 6.60
CA ALA A 84 4.99 -38.66 7.26
C ALA A 84 4.30 -37.33 7.67
N ALA A 85 5.09 -36.34 8.11
CA ALA A 85 4.60 -35.01 8.50
C ALA A 85 4.06 -34.24 7.29
N SER A 86 4.85 -34.12 6.21
CA SER A 86 4.42 -33.45 4.98
C SER A 86 3.24 -34.16 4.31
N HIS A 87 3.16 -35.49 4.42
CA HIS A 87 2.00 -36.26 3.95
C HIS A 87 0.72 -35.97 4.76
N ALA A 88 0.81 -35.92 6.08
CA ALA A 88 -0.32 -35.57 6.95
C ALA A 88 -0.82 -34.15 6.65
N ARG A 89 0.11 -33.22 6.43
CA ARG A 89 -0.18 -31.84 6.07
C ARG A 89 -0.87 -31.71 4.72
N ALA A 90 -0.35 -32.35 3.66
CA ALA A 90 -1.01 -32.38 2.36
C ALA A 90 -2.44 -32.92 2.44
N LYS A 91 -2.68 -33.93 3.30
CA LYS A 91 -4.02 -34.51 3.52
C LYS A 91 -4.96 -33.51 4.21
N GLU A 92 -4.48 -32.75 5.18
CA GLU A 92 -5.26 -31.71 5.86
C GLU A 92 -5.66 -30.59 4.88
N LEU A 93 -4.68 -30.06 4.13
CA LEU A 93 -4.88 -29.00 3.14
C LEU A 93 -5.82 -29.44 2.01
N TYR A 94 -5.72 -30.70 1.57
CA TYR A 94 -6.65 -31.27 0.60
C TYR A 94 -8.08 -31.42 1.14
N ARG A 95 -8.26 -31.78 2.41
CA ARG A 95 -9.61 -31.89 3.00
C ARG A 95 -10.25 -30.53 3.24
N ALA A 96 -9.46 -29.53 3.60
CA ALA A 96 -9.90 -28.15 3.71
C ALA A 96 -10.39 -27.61 2.36
N SER A 97 -9.71 -27.94 1.25
CA SER A 97 -10.13 -27.51 -0.08
C SER A 97 -11.37 -28.24 -0.64
N GLN A 98 -11.78 -29.38 -0.05
CA GLN A 98 -12.96 -30.14 -0.48
C GLN A 98 -14.27 -29.79 0.27
N SER A 99 -14.20 -29.09 1.41
CA SER A 99 -15.35 -28.99 2.34
C SER A 99 -16.24 -27.74 2.14
N GLY A 100 -16.27 -27.16 0.93
CA GLY A 100 -17.15 -26.03 0.61
C GLY A 100 -18.64 -26.39 0.66
N VAL A 101 -19.32 -26.09 1.76
CA VAL A 101 -20.79 -26.14 1.87
C VAL A 101 -21.33 -24.72 1.87
N ALA A 102 -22.21 -24.45 0.91
CA ALA A 102 -22.93 -23.20 0.71
C ALA A 102 -23.94 -22.92 1.84
N ALA A 103 -24.07 -21.65 2.21
CA ALA A 103 -25.15 -21.14 3.07
C ALA A 103 -25.81 -19.90 2.43
N PRO A 104 -27.09 -19.63 2.73
CA PRO A 104 -28.05 -19.05 1.80
C PRO A 104 -28.27 -17.54 1.97
N THR A 105 -28.76 -16.93 0.90
CA THR A 105 -29.23 -15.54 0.81
C THR A 105 -30.61 -15.36 1.44
N THR A 106 -30.83 -14.24 2.13
CA THR A 106 -32.16 -13.65 2.40
C THR A 106 -32.01 -12.12 2.65
N PRO A 107 -33.08 -11.30 2.53
CA PRO A 107 -33.06 -10.11 1.68
C PRO A 107 -33.09 -8.79 2.46
N ALA A 108 -32.63 -7.73 1.79
CA ALA A 108 -32.57 -6.36 2.28
C ALA A 108 -33.95 -5.79 2.66
N ALA A 109 -34.02 -5.20 3.87
CA ALA A 109 -35.11 -4.33 4.29
C ALA A 109 -34.70 -2.87 4.08
N SER A 110 -35.58 -2.15 3.40
CA SER A 110 -35.52 -0.76 2.98
C SER A 110 -35.70 0.26 4.12
N MET A 111 -34.96 1.37 4.06
CA MET A 111 -35.28 2.79 4.41
C MET A 111 -33.97 3.56 4.74
N PRO A 112 -33.96 4.90 4.89
CA PRO A 112 -34.45 5.98 4.03
C PRO A 112 -33.30 6.95 3.64
N ALA A 113 -33.56 7.84 2.67
CA ALA A 113 -32.60 8.79 2.11
C ALA A 113 -32.24 9.97 3.05
N ALA A 114 -30.94 10.19 3.28
CA ALA A 114 -30.28 11.45 3.66
C ALA A 114 -28.76 11.18 3.63
N SER A 115 -27.84 12.04 3.21
CA SER A 115 -27.82 13.40 2.70
C SER A 115 -26.68 13.41 1.67
N ALA A 116 -26.87 14.00 0.50
CA ALA A 116 -25.87 14.00 -0.55
C ALA A 116 -24.61 14.72 -0.07
N ALA A 117 -23.48 14.00 -0.05
CA ALA A 117 -22.16 14.59 0.11
C ALA A 117 -21.96 15.69 -0.96
N PRO A 118 -21.37 16.84 -0.61
CA PRO A 118 -21.06 17.88 -1.60
C PRO A 118 -20.17 17.31 -2.70
N ALA A 119 -20.53 17.63 -3.95
CA ALA A 119 -19.83 17.16 -5.13
C ALA A 119 -18.35 17.61 -5.08
N ALA A 120 -17.47 16.64 -5.30
CA ALA A 120 -16.03 16.83 -5.45
C ALA A 120 -15.72 17.95 -6.47
N PRO A 121 -14.61 18.69 -6.31
CA PRO A 121 -14.16 19.62 -7.33
C PRO A 121 -13.88 18.87 -8.65
N ALA A 122 -14.05 19.61 -9.75
CA ALA A 122 -13.99 19.11 -11.11
C ALA A 122 -12.56 18.72 -11.50
N ASN A 123 -12.10 17.54 -11.09
CA ASN A 123 -11.06 16.87 -11.84
C ASN A 123 -11.60 16.55 -13.22
N SER A 124 -10.82 16.96 -14.21
CA SER A 124 -11.16 16.95 -15.63
C SER A 124 -11.72 15.59 -15.99
N ASN A 125 -13.03 15.55 -16.26
CA ASN A 125 -13.73 14.34 -16.66
C ASN A 125 -12.91 13.71 -17.80
N PRO A 126 -12.30 12.53 -17.58
CA PRO A 126 -11.39 11.99 -18.57
C PRO A 126 -12.15 11.78 -19.88
N ASN A 127 -11.48 11.97 -21.02
CA ASN A 127 -12.05 11.68 -22.34
C ASN A 127 -12.31 10.18 -22.58
N PHE A 128 -12.24 9.34 -21.53
CA PHE A 128 -12.50 7.92 -21.53
C PHE A 128 -13.33 7.55 -20.29
N LYS A 129 -14.07 6.44 -20.37
CA LYS A 129 -14.91 5.97 -19.28
C LYS A 129 -14.07 5.23 -18.23
N VAL A 130 -13.76 5.88 -17.13
CA VAL A 130 -13.09 5.23 -15.99
C VAL A 130 -13.93 4.09 -15.40
N PRO A 131 -13.32 3.05 -14.82
CA PRO A 131 -14.04 2.03 -14.07
C PRO A 131 -14.87 2.69 -12.97
N VAL A 132 -16.16 2.37 -12.91
CA VAL A 132 -17.05 2.97 -11.91
C VAL A 132 -16.91 2.19 -10.60
N ALA A 133 -16.56 2.89 -9.52
CA ALA A 133 -16.57 2.32 -8.18
C ALA A 133 -17.99 1.88 -7.80
N PRO A 134 -18.19 0.66 -7.29
CA PRO A 134 -19.42 0.27 -6.61
C PRO A 134 -19.79 1.29 -5.54
N ALA A 135 -21.08 1.62 -5.44
CA ALA A 135 -21.56 2.53 -4.40
C ALA A 135 -21.27 1.96 -3.00
N VAL A 136 -20.75 2.82 -2.13
CA VAL A 136 -20.53 2.52 -0.72
C VAL A 136 -21.55 3.33 0.08
N ALA A 137 -22.12 2.71 1.12
CA ALA A 137 -23.04 3.41 2.02
C ALA A 137 -22.30 4.56 2.74
N PRO A 138 -22.98 5.54 3.35
CA PRO A 138 -22.29 6.56 4.14
C PRO A 138 -21.54 5.95 5.33
N LEU A 139 -20.34 6.47 5.61
CA LEU A 139 -19.54 6.05 6.77
C LEU A 139 -20.30 6.41 8.07
N PRO A 140 -20.53 5.45 8.99
CA PRO A 140 -21.08 5.75 10.31
C PRO A 140 -20.13 6.64 11.12
N ALA A 141 -20.70 7.41 12.07
CA ALA A 141 -19.89 8.20 12.98
C ALA A 141 -18.88 7.32 13.75
N PHE A 142 -17.64 7.79 13.86
CA PHE A 142 -16.60 7.07 14.57
C PHE A 142 -16.96 6.98 16.06
N PRO A 143 -16.81 5.80 16.70
CA PRO A 143 -17.24 5.61 18.08
C PRO A 143 -16.36 6.40 19.06
N GLU A 144 -16.99 7.26 19.86
CA GLU A 144 -16.32 8.00 20.94
C GLU A 144 -16.13 7.12 22.16
N GLY A 145 -14.94 7.19 22.77
CA GLY A 145 -14.69 6.56 24.06
C GLY A 145 -14.66 5.03 24.05
N ALA A 146 -14.65 4.38 22.89
CA ALA A 146 -14.65 2.92 22.74
C ALA A 146 -13.41 2.24 23.39
N THR A 147 -13.53 0.95 23.71
CA THR A 147 -12.39 0.11 24.09
C THR A 147 -11.44 -0.04 22.90
N LEU A 148 -10.18 -0.41 23.13
CA LEU A 148 -9.22 -0.61 22.04
C LEU A 148 -9.72 -1.67 21.05
N GLN A 149 -10.28 -2.76 21.59
CA GLN A 149 -10.91 -3.83 20.79
C GLN A 149 -12.03 -3.29 19.89
N ALA A 150 -12.98 -2.55 20.47
CA ALA A 150 -14.11 -2.00 19.72
C ALA A 150 -13.66 -0.98 18.65
N THR A 151 -12.60 -0.21 18.91
CA THR A 151 -12.02 0.69 17.91
C THR A 151 -11.39 -0.08 16.74
N VAL A 152 -10.60 -1.12 17.02
CA VAL A 152 -10.00 -1.94 15.96
C VAL A 152 -11.06 -2.68 15.15
N ASP A 153 -12.08 -3.23 15.82
CA ASP A 153 -13.21 -3.88 15.17
C ASP A 153 -13.98 -2.90 14.28
N PHE A 154 -14.24 -1.68 14.76
CA PHE A 154 -14.88 -0.64 13.96
C PHE A 154 -14.05 -0.29 12.71
N CYS A 155 -12.75 0.00 12.86
CA CYS A 155 -11.89 0.30 11.71
C CYS A 155 -11.83 -0.86 10.70
N ARG A 156 -11.75 -2.10 11.19
CA ARG A 156 -11.80 -3.30 10.35
C ARG A 156 -13.12 -3.38 9.59
N ASP A 157 -14.24 -3.29 10.29
CA ASP A 157 -15.57 -3.44 9.69
C ASP A 157 -15.84 -2.35 8.65
N GLN A 158 -15.41 -1.11 8.93
CA GLN A 158 -15.56 0.01 7.98
C GLN A 158 -14.64 -0.14 6.77
N LEU A 159 -13.37 -0.52 6.95
CA LEU A 159 -12.48 -0.84 5.83
C LEU A 159 -13.10 -1.91 4.93
N MET A 160 -13.66 -2.97 5.53
CA MET A 160 -14.38 -4.05 4.83
C MET A 160 -15.67 -3.58 4.15
N ALA A 161 -16.35 -2.60 4.74
CA ALA A 161 -17.53 -1.98 4.18
C ALA A 161 -17.22 -1.05 2.99
N GLY A 162 -15.95 -0.70 2.78
CA GLY A 162 -15.48 0.18 1.70
C GLY A 162 -15.09 1.58 2.16
N HIS A 163 -14.65 1.73 3.41
CA HIS A 163 -14.31 3.02 4.00
C HIS A 163 -12.84 3.08 4.46
N PRO A 164 -11.86 3.14 3.54
CA PRO A 164 -10.46 3.34 3.93
C PRO A 164 -10.23 4.69 4.65
N GLU A 165 -11.08 5.69 4.42
CA GLU A 165 -11.08 6.97 5.14
C GLU A 165 -11.38 6.82 6.64
N VAL A 166 -11.84 5.66 7.12
CA VAL A 166 -12.02 5.40 8.56
C VAL A 166 -10.73 5.63 9.36
N PHE A 167 -9.55 5.39 8.76
CA PHE A 167 -8.28 5.64 9.44
C PHE A 167 -7.98 7.12 9.62
N TRP A 168 -8.43 7.97 8.69
CA TRP A 168 -8.40 9.42 8.87
C TRP A 168 -9.33 9.82 10.01
N GLN A 169 -10.57 9.30 10.01
CA GLN A 169 -11.56 9.60 11.06
C GLN A 169 -11.20 9.04 12.44
N ALA A 170 -10.33 8.03 12.50
CA ALA A 170 -9.78 7.49 13.74
C ALA A 170 -8.82 8.47 14.44
N LEU A 171 -8.30 9.47 13.73
CA LEU A 171 -7.39 10.45 14.31
C LEU A 171 -8.13 11.41 15.25
N PRO A 172 -7.48 11.81 16.36
CA PRO A 172 -7.89 12.91 17.23
C PRO A 172 -8.24 14.18 16.46
N ASP A 173 -9.21 14.94 16.96
CA ASP A 173 -9.71 16.16 16.31
C ASP A 173 -8.61 17.21 16.10
N ASP A 174 -7.73 17.41 17.08
CA ASP A 174 -6.67 18.42 16.99
C ASP A 174 -5.62 18.09 15.92
N MET A 175 -5.31 16.80 15.72
CA MET A 175 -4.45 16.34 14.65
C MET A 175 -5.07 16.61 13.27
N ARG A 176 -6.36 16.28 13.11
CA ARG A 176 -7.09 16.56 11.86
C ARG A 176 -7.21 18.06 11.60
N GLN A 177 -7.55 18.84 12.63
CA GLN A 177 -7.68 20.30 12.55
C GLN A 177 -6.35 20.98 12.21
N MET A 178 -5.22 20.47 12.67
CA MET A 178 -3.91 21.01 12.28
C MET A 178 -3.68 20.84 10.77
N VAL A 179 -3.95 19.65 10.22
CA VAL A 179 -3.78 19.37 8.79
C VAL A 179 -4.79 20.15 7.94
N ASP A 180 -6.04 20.23 8.40
CA ASP A 180 -7.10 20.99 7.72
C ASP A 180 -6.97 22.50 7.92
N GLY A 181 -6.11 22.93 8.83
CA GLY A 181 -5.82 24.33 9.12
C GLY A 181 -5.26 25.07 7.90
N GLN A 182 -5.80 26.25 7.63
CA GLN A 182 -5.41 27.03 6.45
C GLN A 182 -3.90 27.31 6.38
N GLU A 183 -3.24 27.52 7.52
CA GLU A 183 -1.80 27.80 7.56
C GLU A 183 -0.97 26.59 7.14
N PHE A 184 -1.33 25.39 7.62
CA PHE A 184 -0.71 24.14 7.20
C PHE A 184 -0.90 23.92 5.71
N ARG A 185 -2.16 24.00 5.25
CA ARG A 185 -2.54 23.79 3.85
C ARG A 185 -1.85 24.77 2.91
N SER A 186 -1.82 26.05 3.25
CA SER A 186 -1.14 27.09 2.45
C SER A 186 0.37 26.85 2.38
N THR A 187 0.97 26.40 3.48
CA THR A 187 2.40 26.04 3.52
C THR A 187 2.68 24.86 2.58
N MET A 188 1.85 23.82 2.63
CA MET A 188 1.97 22.65 1.75
C MET A 188 1.75 23.05 0.28
N ALA A 189 0.72 23.83 -0.02
CA ALA A 189 0.44 24.31 -1.37
C ALA A 189 1.60 25.14 -1.95
N GLU A 190 2.17 26.06 -1.15
CA GLU A 190 3.35 26.84 -1.55
C GLU A 190 4.54 25.93 -1.86
N SER A 191 4.74 24.87 -1.06
CA SER A 191 5.83 23.92 -1.28
C SER A 191 5.72 23.13 -2.59
N MET A 192 4.49 22.97 -3.10
CA MET A 192 4.21 22.25 -4.34
C MET A 192 4.25 23.14 -5.58
N LYS A 193 4.23 24.48 -5.44
CA LYS A 193 4.18 25.41 -6.59
C LYS A 193 5.32 25.21 -7.58
N SER A 194 6.55 25.01 -7.10
CA SER A 194 7.73 24.82 -7.97
C SER A 194 7.66 23.52 -8.78
N GLN A 195 6.90 22.53 -8.31
CA GLN A 195 6.72 21.23 -8.96
C GLN A 195 5.39 21.13 -9.71
N GLN A 196 4.52 22.14 -9.62
CA GLN A 196 3.16 22.08 -10.14
C GLN A 196 3.11 21.75 -11.64
N GLN A 197 4.02 22.31 -12.44
CA GLN A 197 4.08 22.02 -13.87
C GLN A 197 4.51 20.57 -14.14
N THR A 198 5.53 20.09 -13.42
CA THR A 198 5.98 18.69 -13.50
C THR A 198 4.85 17.76 -13.08
N MET A 199 4.15 18.06 -11.99
CA MET A 199 3.02 17.26 -11.51
C MET A 199 1.87 17.21 -12.52
N LYS A 200 1.53 18.33 -13.18
CA LYS A 200 0.54 18.34 -14.27
C LYS A 200 0.96 17.48 -15.46
N GLN A 201 2.24 17.47 -15.80
CA GLN A 201 2.75 16.61 -16.86
C GLN A 201 2.68 15.13 -16.48
N VAL A 202 3.05 14.79 -15.23
CA VAL A 202 2.93 13.44 -14.68
C VAL A 202 1.47 13.00 -14.61
N GLU A 203 0.55 13.88 -14.19
CA GLU A 203 -0.90 13.63 -14.21
C GLU A 203 -1.36 13.31 -15.64
N GLY A 204 -0.95 14.10 -16.64
CA GLY A 204 -1.28 13.84 -18.04
C GLY A 204 -0.79 12.47 -18.53
N LEU A 205 0.41 12.05 -18.13
CA LEU A 205 0.92 10.70 -18.43
C LEU A 205 0.15 9.61 -17.70
N PHE A 206 -0.18 9.84 -16.44
CA PHE A 206 -1.00 8.93 -15.66
C PHE A 206 -2.38 8.75 -16.29
N GLN A 207 -3.04 9.83 -16.71
CA GLN A 207 -4.32 9.76 -17.41
C GLN A 207 -4.20 9.00 -18.74
N LYS A 208 -3.12 9.20 -19.51
CA LYS A 208 -2.86 8.39 -20.72
C LYS A 208 -2.68 6.91 -20.39
N MET A 209 -1.93 6.58 -19.35
CA MET A 209 -1.74 5.20 -18.90
C MET A 209 -3.06 4.57 -18.46
N ALA A 210 -3.85 5.28 -17.65
CA ALA A 210 -5.19 4.85 -17.28
C ALA A 210 -6.08 4.64 -18.51
N GLN A 211 -5.99 5.53 -19.50
CA GLN A 211 -6.70 5.37 -20.77
C GLN A 211 -6.27 4.12 -21.54
N VAL A 212 -4.97 3.79 -21.57
CA VAL A 212 -4.47 2.53 -22.16
C VAL A 212 -5.11 1.35 -21.43
N LEU A 213 -5.01 1.32 -20.10
CA LEU A 213 -5.52 0.21 -19.29
C LEU A 213 -7.02 0.01 -19.50
N VAL A 214 -7.79 1.09 -19.59
CA VAL A 214 -9.24 1.01 -19.82
C VAL A 214 -9.57 0.63 -21.26
N THR A 215 -9.07 1.40 -22.24
CA THR A 215 -9.53 1.29 -23.64
C THR A 215 -8.85 0.15 -24.40
N LYS A 216 -7.71 -0.33 -23.93
CA LYS A 216 -6.95 -1.45 -24.51
C LYS A 216 -6.97 -2.70 -23.64
N LYS A 217 -7.88 -2.80 -22.67
CA LYS A 217 -8.07 -3.97 -21.78
C LYS A 217 -7.95 -5.30 -22.54
N GLN A 218 -8.64 -5.42 -23.66
CA GLN A 218 -8.64 -6.63 -24.50
C GLN A 218 -7.26 -7.04 -25.05
N TYR A 219 -6.36 -6.07 -25.24
CA TYR A 219 -4.98 -6.33 -25.67
C TYR A 219 -4.07 -6.58 -24.47
N VAL A 220 -4.24 -5.81 -23.39
CA VAL A 220 -3.49 -5.98 -22.12
C VAL A 220 -3.67 -7.40 -21.57
N LEU A 221 -4.92 -7.88 -21.52
CA LEU A 221 -5.27 -9.22 -21.03
C LEU A 221 -4.72 -10.37 -21.89
N LYS A 222 -4.26 -10.08 -23.11
CA LYS A 222 -3.72 -11.06 -24.06
C LYS A 222 -2.22 -10.94 -24.26
N THR A 223 -1.56 -10.08 -23.49
CA THR A 223 -0.12 -9.91 -23.61
C THR A 223 0.61 -11.22 -23.26
N PRO A 224 1.67 -11.58 -24.01
CA PRO A 224 2.49 -12.75 -23.69
C PRO A 224 3.11 -12.69 -22.29
N MET A 225 3.40 -11.47 -21.81
CA MET A 225 3.91 -11.24 -20.46
C MET A 225 2.90 -11.69 -19.40
N LEU A 226 1.64 -11.29 -19.51
CA LEU A 226 0.61 -11.69 -18.56
C LEU A 226 0.39 -13.20 -18.59
N ALA A 227 0.37 -13.81 -19.77
CA ALA A 227 0.23 -15.26 -19.92
C ALA A 227 1.38 -16.06 -19.27
N THR A 228 2.58 -15.46 -19.19
CA THR A 228 3.74 -16.09 -18.54
C THR A 228 3.75 -15.84 -17.02
N SER A 229 3.28 -14.68 -16.58
CA SER A 229 3.27 -14.30 -15.16
C SER A 229 2.09 -14.86 -14.36
N VAL A 230 0.98 -15.18 -15.02
CA VAL A 230 -0.23 -15.68 -14.35
C VAL A 230 -0.20 -17.21 -14.28
N PRO A 231 -0.32 -17.82 -13.09
CA PRO A 231 -0.37 -19.27 -12.96
C PRO A 231 -1.50 -19.90 -13.79
N PRO A 232 -1.32 -21.13 -14.31
CA PRO A 232 -2.36 -21.82 -15.07
C PRO A 232 -3.69 -21.87 -14.32
N GLY A 233 -4.77 -21.46 -14.98
CA GLY A 233 -6.13 -21.45 -14.39
C GLY A 233 -6.53 -20.17 -13.65
N MET A 234 -5.60 -19.22 -13.45
CA MET A 234 -5.89 -17.96 -12.73
C MET A 234 -6.34 -16.80 -13.65
N MET A 235 -6.28 -16.96 -14.98
CA MET A 235 -6.72 -15.93 -15.94
C MET A 235 -8.16 -15.44 -15.72
N PRO A 236 -9.17 -16.29 -15.44
CA PRO A 236 -10.51 -15.80 -15.15
C PRO A 236 -10.57 -14.84 -13.95
N MET A 237 -9.76 -15.08 -12.91
CA MET A 237 -9.66 -14.17 -11.76
C MET A 237 -9.01 -12.84 -12.16
N VAL A 238 -8.00 -12.87 -13.02
CA VAL A 238 -7.37 -11.65 -13.54
C VAL A 238 -8.35 -10.84 -14.39
N GLU A 239 -9.12 -11.49 -15.25
CA GLU A 239 -10.14 -10.83 -16.08
C GLU A 239 -11.24 -10.18 -15.23
N GLN A 240 -11.71 -10.91 -14.20
CA GLN A 240 -12.70 -10.41 -13.24
C GLN A 240 -12.15 -9.24 -12.41
N GLY A 241 -10.89 -9.33 -12.01
CA GLY A 241 -10.22 -8.35 -11.15
C GLY A 241 -9.69 -7.12 -11.85
N TYR A 242 -9.61 -7.15 -13.18
CA TYR A 242 -8.99 -6.10 -13.96
C TYR A 242 -9.61 -4.72 -13.69
N ASP A 243 -10.93 -4.59 -13.79
CA ASP A 243 -11.60 -3.29 -13.65
C ASP A 243 -11.52 -2.75 -12.21
N PRO A 244 -11.76 -3.55 -11.15
CA PRO A 244 -11.47 -3.14 -9.78
C PRO A 244 -10.03 -2.66 -9.57
N VAL A 245 -9.03 -3.40 -10.06
CA VAL A 245 -7.61 -3.02 -9.90
C VAL A 245 -7.31 -1.72 -10.63
N VAL A 246 -7.73 -1.56 -11.89
CA VAL A 246 -7.54 -0.33 -12.65
C VAL A 246 -8.24 0.85 -11.98
N GLY A 247 -9.45 0.63 -11.45
CA GLY A 247 -10.18 1.64 -10.68
C GLY A 247 -9.46 2.06 -9.41
N THR A 248 -8.94 1.11 -8.62
CA THR A 248 -8.15 1.43 -7.42
C THR A 248 -6.90 2.24 -7.77
N VAL A 249 -6.15 1.82 -8.80
CA VAL A 249 -4.96 2.57 -9.24
C VAL A 249 -5.36 3.98 -9.70
N TYR A 250 -6.44 4.11 -10.47
CA TYR A 250 -6.94 5.38 -10.95
C TYR A 250 -7.29 6.34 -9.80
N GLU A 251 -8.13 5.90 -8.86
CA GLU A 251 -8.55 6.73 -7.72
C GLU A 251 -7.39 7.05 -6.77
N LEU A 252 -6.43 6.14 -6.56
CA LEU A 252 -5.21 6.43 -5.77
C LEU A 252 -4.37 7.51 -6.45
N GLY A 253 -4.22 7.43 -7.77
CA GLY A 253 -3.55 8.46 -8.54
C GLY A 253 -4.27 9.80 -8.44
N MET A 254 -5.60 9.81 -8.60
CA MET A 254 -6.39 11.05 -8.52
C MET A 254 -6.31 11.70 -7.15
N LEU A 255 -6.34 10.91 -6.06
CA LEU A 255 -6.10 11.41 -4.71
C LEU A 255 -4.75 12.14 -4.60
N ILE A 256 -3.68 11.58 -5.19
CA ILE A 256 -2.35 12.21 -5.20
C ILE A 256 -2.34 13.48 -6.06
N PHE A 257 -2.95 13.45 -7.25
CA PHE A 257 -2.99 14.61 -8.14
C PHE A 257 -3.94 15.71 -7.69
N ASP A 258 -4.82 15.42 -6.73
CA ASP A 258 -5.64 16.41 -6.02
C ASP A 258 -4.93 17.10 -4.87
N LEU A 259 -3.82 16.56 -4.35
CA LEU A 259 -3.06 17.21 -3.27
C LEU A 259 -2.70 18.69 -3.54
N PRO A 260 -2.36 19.13 -4.78
CA PRO A 260 -2.16 20.55 -5.08
C PRO A 260 -3.39 21.44 -4.82
N SER A 261 -4.60 20.88 -4.79
CA SER A 261 -5.84 21.59 -4.44
C SER A 261 -6.05 21.76 -2.92
N ILE A 262 -5.11 21.30 -2.10
CA ILE A 262 -5.20 21.39 -0.63
C ILE A 262 -5.33 22.84 -0.14
N ASP A 263 -5.02 23.85 -0.94
CA ASP A 263 -5.27 25.26 -0.59
C ASP A 263 -6.78 25.62 -0.56
N THR A 264 -7.59 24.92 -1.35
CA THR A 264 -9.03 25.16 -1.53
C THR A 264 -9.91 24.04 -0.96
N GLN A 265 -9.37 22.83 -0.81
CA GLN A 265 -10.03 21.68 -0.20
C GLN A 265 -9.24 21.20 1.04
N THR A 266 -9.94 20.81 2.09
CA THR A 266 -9.33 20.20 3.29
C THR A 266 -8.92 18.75 3.03
N MET A 267 -8.01 18.20 3.85
CA MET A 267 -7.65 16.79 3.76
C MET A 267 -8.84 15.91 4.10
N SER A 268 -9.65 16.32 5.09
CA SER A 268 -10.91 15.65 5.41
C SER A 268 -11.86 15.55 4.21
N GLU A 269 -12.14 16.66 3.53
CA GLU A 269 -13.01 16.64 2.34
C GLU A 269 -12.42 15.79 1.20
N MET A 270 -11.10 15.75 1.06
CA MET A 270 -10.43 14.93 0.05
C MET A 270 -10.57 13.44 0.37
N MET A 271 -10.34 13.04 1.62
CA MET A 271 -10.52 11.67 2.09
C MET A 271 -11.98 11.22 1.99
N ASP A 272 -12.94 12.08 2.35
CA ASP A 272 -14.37 11.78 2.23
C ASP A 272 -14.84 11.65 0.77
N SER A 273 -14.15 12.32 -0.16
CA SER A 273 -14.46 12.24 -1.59
C SER A 273 -13.86 11.02 -2.30
N HIS A 274 -12.60 10.70 -1.98
CA HIS A 274 -11.85 9.61 -2.63
C HIS A 274 -11.99 8.28 -1.89
N GLY A 275 -12.12 8.29 -0.57
CA GLY A 275 -12.19 7.12 0.29
C GLY A 275 -13.26 6.11 -0.13
N PRO A 276 -14.53 6.51 -0.27
CA PRO A 276 -15.59 5.61 -0.71
C PRO A 276 -15.39 5.04 -2.12
N LYS A 277 -14.77 5.79 -3.04
CA LYS A 277 -14.49 5.30 -4.41
C LYS A 277 -13.38 4.26 -4.39
N LEU A 278 -12.31 4.56 -3.66
CA LEU A 278 -11.21 3.63 -3.39
C LEU A 278 -11.73 2.34 -2.75
N GLY A 279 -12.52 2.47 -1.69
CA GLY A 279 -13.12 1.35 -0.99
C GLY A 279 -14.08 0.54 -1.85
N GLY A 280 -14.87 1.19 -2.71
CA GLY A 280 -15.72 0.53 -3.70
C GLY A 280 -14.92 -0.40 -4.62
N HIS A 281 -13.79 0.07 -5.15
CA HIS A 281 -12.91 -0.76 -5.97
C HIS A 281 -12.21 -1.86 -5.16
N LEU A 282 -11.70 -1.54 -3.97
CA LEU A 282 -11.06 -2.50 -3.07
C LEU A 282 -12.00 -3.65 -2.69
N LYS A 283 -13.30 -3.39 -2.47
CA LYS A 283 -14.29 -4.45 -2.24
C LYS A 283 -14.41 -5.42 -3.41
N GLY A 284 -14.32 -4.91 -4.64
CA GLY A 284 -14.28 -5.75 -5.84
C GLY A 284 -13.06 -6.67 -5.83
N ILE A 285 -11.90 -6.18 -5.36
CA ILE A 285 -10.67 -6.96 -5.22
C ILE A 285 -10.82 -8.01 -4.11
N VAL A 286 -11.29 -7.59 -2.93
CA VAL A 286 -11.48 -8.46 -1.77
C VAL A 286 -12.48 -9.58 -2.04
N ALA A 287 -13.54 -9.32 -2.81
CA ALA A 287 -14.53 -10.34 -3.18
C ALA A 287 -13.95 -11.49 -4.02
N MET A 288 -12.76 -11.32 -4.62
CA MET A 288 -12.07 -12.38 -5.36
C MET A 288 -11.11 -13.19 -4.51
N LEU A 289 -10.79 -12.75 -3.30
CA LEU A 289 -9.90 -13.50 -2.42
C LEU A 289 -10.57 -14.80 -1.96
N PRO A 290 -9.80 -15.90 -1.80
CA PRO A 290 -10.34 -17.13 -1.25
C PRO A 290 -11.02 -16.90 0.11
N PRO A 291 -12.18 -17.53 0.36
CA PRO A 291 -12.86 -17.43 1.65
C PRO A 291 -11.91 -17.78 2.80
N GLY A 292 -11.89 -16.93 3.83
CA GLY A 292 -11.06 -17.14 5.01
C GLY A 292 -9.62 -16.62 4.90
N MET A 293 -9.10 -16.29 3.72
CA MET A 293 -7.76 -15.68 3.59
C MET A 293 -7.69 -14.35 4.36
N LEU A 294 -8.67 -13.48 4.14
CA LEU A 294 -8.73 -12.20 4.83
C LEU A 294 -9.00 -12.36 6.33
N GLN A 295 -9.82 -13.34 6.71
CA GLN A 295 -10.04 -13.66 8.11
C GLN A 295 -8.75 -14.13 8.79
N ALA A 296 -7.93 -14.93 8.10
CA ALA A 296 -6.64 -15.37 8.61
C ALA A 296 -5.69 -14.19 8.86
N VAL A 297 -5.59 -13.27 7.90
CA VAL A 297 -4.82 -12.02 8.06
C VAL A 297 -5.35 -11.19 9.23
N LEU A 298 -6.66 -10.96 9.30
CA LEU A 298 -7.26 -10.15 10.37
C LEU A 298 -7.16 -10.82 11.75
N SER A 299 -7.20 -12.15 11.82
CA SER A 299 -7.05 -12.93 13.06
C SER A 299 -5.61 -13.01 13.56
N SER A 300 -4.63 -12.60 12.74
CA SER A 300 -3.22 -12.52 13.15
C SER A 300 -2.94 -11.36 14.08
N ILE A 301 -3.91 -10.46 14.31
CA ILE A 301 -3.76 -9.31 15.21
C ILE A 301 -4.33 -9.70 16.58
N SER A 302 -3.46 -9.84 17.57
CA SER A 302 -3.87 -9.96 18.97
C SER A 302 -3.92 -8.59 19.63
N ILE A 303 -4.97 -8.38 20.44
CA ILE A 303 -5.27 -7.08 21.06
C ILE A 303 -5.28 -7.31 22.57
N THR A 304 -4.42 -6.59 23.28
CA THR A 304 -4.37 -6.62 24.75
C THR A 304 -4.58 -5.21 25.28
N GLN A 305 -5.68 -4.97 25.96
CA GLN A 305 -5.90 -3.71 26.66
C GLN A 305 -5.42 -3.84 28.10
N ALA A 306 -4.47 -3.01 28.51
CA ALA A 306 -3.88 -3.05 29.85
C ALA A 306 -4.76 -2.29 30.87
N ASP A 307 -5.31 -1.14 30.46
CA ASP A 307 -6.23 -0.32 31.24
C ASP A 307 -7.11 0.54 30.31
N ASP A 308 -7.87 1.49 30.84
CA ASP A 308 -8.78 2.34 30.06
C ASP A 308 -8.08 3.21 28.99
N ASN A 309 -6.79 3.50 29.20
CA ASN A 309 -5.99 4.43 28.38
C ASN A 309 -4.80 3.78 27.68
N ASN A 310 -4.42 2.55 28.02
CA ASN A 310 -3.26 1.88 27.45
C ASN A 310 -3.60 0.48 26.92
N GLY A 311 -3.00 0.13 25.79
CA GLY A 311 -3.12 -1.21 25.22
C GLY A 311 -2.00 -1.52 24.22
N MET A 312 -2.12 -2.67 23.58
CA MET A 312 -1.12 -3.23 22.68
C MET A 312 -1.83 -3.97 21.54
N LEU A 313 -1.38 -3.71 20.33
CA LEU A 313 -1.67 -4.55 19.16
C LEU A 313 -0.44 -5.38 18.89
N LYS A 314 -0.59 -6.69 18.65
CA LYS A 314 0.50 -7.57 18.27
C LYS A 314 0.17 -8.34 17.00
N MET A 315 1.11 -8.35 16.06
CA MET A 315 1.00 -9.12 14.81
C MET A 315 1.68 -10.47 14.99
N GLU A 316 0.89 -11.55 15.10
CA GLU A 316 1.38 -12.89 15.42
C GLU A 316 2.29 -13.51 14.34
N GLN A 317 2.24 -13.00 13.11
CA GLN A 317 3.03 -13.50 11.98
C GLN A 317 4.35 -12.76 11.76
N GLU A 318 4.61 -11.65 12.45
CA GLU A 318 5.89 -10.94 12.36
C GLU A 318 6.75 -11.23 13.60
N ALA A 319 7.93 -11.81 13.39
CA ALA A 319 8.94 -11.96 14.45
C ALA A 319 9.97 -10.82 14.32
N GLY A 320 9.84 -9.78 15.14
CA GLY A 320 10.77 -8.65 15.13
C GLY A 320 10.33 -7.50 16.02
N PRO A 321 11.14 -6.43 16.17
CA PRO A 321 10.85 -5.29 17.06
C PRO A 321 9.59 -4.48 16.69
N ASN A 322 8.99 -4.73 15.52
CA ASN A 322 7.75 -4.09 15.05
C ASN A 322 6.52 -5.00 15.24
N ASP A 323 6.66 -6.17 15.87
CA ASP A 323 5.56 -7.11 16.12
C ASP A 323 4.51 -6.56 17.09
N ARG A 324 4.83 -5.47 17.79
CA ARG A 324 4.05 -4.87 18.88
C ARG A 324 3.92 -3.38 18.68
N ILE A 325 2.68 -2.91 18.65
CA ILE A 325 2.33 -1.50 18.56
C ILE A 325 1.65 -1.11 19.86
N ALA A 326 2.35 -0.36 20.70
CA ALA A 326 1.78 0.21 21.90
C ALA A 326 0.73 1.25 21.49
N MET A 327 -0.45 1.18 22.11
CA MET A 327 -1.58 2.06 21.85
C MET A 327 -1.90 2.87 23.10
N VAL A 328 -2.24 4.13 22.92
CA VAL A 328 -2.68 5.03 23.99
C VAL A 328 -3.96 5.74 23.58
N ARG A 329 -4.83 6.00 24.55
CA ARG A 329 -6.00 6.84 24.37
C ARG A 329 -5.60 8.31 24.48
N TYR A 330 -5.77 9.04 23.39
CA TYR A 330 -5.54 10.48 23.31
C TYR A 330 -6.80 11.18 22.78
N GLN A 331 -7.35 12.12 23.55
CA GLN A 331 -8.61 12.81 23.23
C GLN A 331 -9.77 11.87 22.84
N GLY A 332 -9.93 10.75 23.55
CA GLY A 332 -11.00 9.78 23.29
C GLY A 332 -10.77 8.85 22.09
N ARG A 333 -9.65 8.99 21.36
CA ARG A 333 -9.24 8.13 20.24
C ARG A 333 -8.04 7.26 20.63
N TRP A 334 -7.97 6.05 20.08
CA TRP A 334 -6.80 5.19 20.22
C TRP A 334 -5.82 5.45 19.08
N ILE A 335 -4.59 5.81 19.42
CA ILE A 335 -3.49 6.03 18.48
C ILE A 335 -2.23 5.31 18.97
N PRO A 336 -1.25 5.03 18.08
CA PRO A 336 0.05 4.54 18.51
C PRO A 336 0.68 5.46 19.55
N LYS A 337 1.27 4.90 20.60
CA LYS A 337 1.87 5.67 21.70
C LYS A 337 2.95 6.62 21.21
N ASP A 338 3.83 6.15 20.33
CA ASP A 338 4.91 6.97 19.78
C ASP A 338 4.35 8.19 19.02
N MET A 339 3.22 8.03 18.33
CA MET A 339 2.54 9.13 17.65
C MET A 339 1.95 10.13 18.65
N ALA A 340 1.34 9.65 19.73
CA ALA A 340 0.78 10.52 20.77
C ALA A 340 1.86 11.31 21.51
N ASP A 341 2.97 10.65 21.84
CA ASP A 341 4.11 11.27 22.51
C ASP A 341 4.74 12.32 21.59
N GLU A 342 5.03 11.96 20.34
CA GLU A 342 5.60 12.90 19.36
C GLU A 342 4.69 14.11 19.08
N TRP A 343 3.38 13.88 19.00
CA TRP A 343 2.40 14.95 18.85
C TRP A 343 2.44 15.92 20.03
N GLN A 344 2.43 15.40 21.25
CA GLN A 344 2.45 16.24 22.45
C GLN A 344 3.75 17.05 22.56
N ASP A 345 4.88 16.46 22.18
CA ASP A 345 6.19 17.10 22.26
C ASP A 345 6.35 18.20 21.19
N ASN A 346 5.77 18.02 19.99
CA ASN A 346 6.12 18.84 18.83
C ASN A 346 4.98 19.62 18.18
N LYS A 347 3.71 19.42 18.56
CA LYS A 347 2.56 20.05 17.87
C LYS A 347 2.68 21.58 17.69
N ASP A 348 3.29 22.26 18.65
CA ASP A 348 3.45 23.73 18.64
C ASP A 348 4.60 24.20 17.72
N SER A 349 5.64 23.38 17.53
CA SER A 349 6.81 23.71 16.67
C SER A 349 6.71 23.11 15.26
N MET A 350 5.92 22.06 15.09
CA MET A 350 5.85 21.23 13.89
C MET A 350 5.59 22.04 12.61
N LEU A 351 4.67 23.00 12.63
CA LEU A 351 4.41 23.82 11.44
C LEU A 351 5.61 24.71 11.06
N ALA A 352 6.31 25.25 12.05
CA ALA A 352 7.52 26.04 11.82
C ALA A 352 8.66 25.16 11.28
N GLU A 353 8.84 23.97 11.85
CA GLU A 353 9.83 22.99 11.39
C GLU A 353 9.54 22.50 9.96
N MET A 354 8.27 22.23 9.65
CA MET A 354 7.83 21.88 8.31
C MET A 354 8.19 22.96 7.29
N LYS A 355 7.93 24.24 7.61
CA LYS A 355 8.32 25.37 6.74
C LYS A 355 9.83 25.38 6.46
N ILE A 356 10.65 25.13 7.48
CA ILE A 356 12.12 25.06 7.34
C ILE A 356 12.51 23.88 6.44
N ALA A 357 11.95 22.70 6.69
CA ALA A 357 12.26 21.50 5.92
C ALA A 357 11.86 21.63 4.44
N LEU A 358 10.67 22.17 4.16
CA LEU A 358 10.17 22.38 2.80
C LEU A 358 11.01 23.42 2.05
N ALA A 359 11.39 24.53 2.71
CA ALA A 359 12.28 25.51 2.10
C ALA A 359 13.65 24.93 1.75
N ALA A 360 14.21 24.07 2.61
CA ALA A 360 15.48 23.39 2.35
C ALA A 360 15.38 22.40 1.18
N ALA A 361 14.27 21.65 1.08
CA ALA A 361 14.05 20.69 0.00
C ALA A 361 13.96 21.33 -1.39
N GLN A 362 13.50 22.58 -1.48
CA GLN A 362 13.32 23.28 -2.76
C GLN A 362 14.60 23.92 -3.31
N GLN A 363 15.61 24.21 -2.47
CA GLN A 363 16.74 25.08 -2.84
C GLN A 363 18.04 24.30 -3.18
N GLY A 364 17.99 22.97 -3.23
CA GLY A 364 19.16 22.12 -3.45
C GLY A 364 19.43 21.76 -4.92
N GLU A 365 20.70 21.52 -5.25
CA GLU A 365 21.15 20.92 -6.52
C GLU A 365 20.40 19.60 -6.81
N GLN A 366 20.08 18.85 -5.76
CA GLN A 366 19.29 17.63 -5.82
C GLN A 366 17.88 17.84 -6.37
N ALA A 367 17.22 18.96 -6.04
CA ALA A 367 15.89 19.29 -6.57
C ALA A 367 15.96 19.62 -8.07
N ALA A 368 17.00 20.35 -8.50
CA ALA A 368 17.24 20.64 -9.92
C ALA A 368 17.51 19.35 -10.72
N GLN A 369 18.35 18.46 -10.19
CA GLN A 369 18.63 17.16 -10.80
C GLN A 369 17.37 16.29 -10.88
N ALA A 370 16.57 16.23 -9.81
CA ALA A 370 15.32 15.48 -9.79
C ALA A 370 14.32 16.01 -10.84
N ASN A 371 14.18 17.33 -10.95
CA ASN A 371 13.31 17.96 -11.96
C ASN A 371 13.78 17.65 -13.40
N MET A 372 15.09 17.68 -13.63
CA MET A 372 15.66 17.32 -14.94
C MET A 372 15.39 15.85 -15.30
N MET A 373 15.64 14.94 -14.36
CA MET A 373 15.36 13.52 -14.52
C MET A 373 13.86 13.27 -14.75
N ALA A 374 12.99 13.95 -14.00
CA ALA A 374 11.54 13.86 -14.18
C ALA A 374 11.12 14.31 -15.58
N GLY A 375 11.64 15.44 -16.09
CA GLY A 375 11.36 15.91 -17.45
C GLY A 375 11.80 14.93 -18.54
N MET A 376 12.95 14.29 -18.37
CA MET A 376 13.42 13.24 -19.28
C MET A 376 12.50 12.01 -19.25
N MET A 377 12.15 11.53 -18.05
CA MET A 377 11.24 10.40 -17.86
C MET A 377 9.86 10.69 -18.47
N ILE A 378 9.34 11.91 -18.26
CA ILE A 378 8.04 12.34 -18.80
C ILE A 378 8.05 12.24 -20.33
N THR A 379 9.12 12.71 -20.97
CA THR A 379 9.26 12.68 -22.43
C THR A 379 9.33 11.25 -22.95
N VAL A 380 10.14 10.39 -22.31
CA VAL A 380 10.31 8.99 -22.72
C VAL A 380 9.01 8.21 -22.56
N VAL A 381 8.37 8.26 -21.39
CA VAL A 381 7.11 7.54 -21.12
C VAL A 381 5.98 8.07 -22.01
N GLY A 382 5.92 9.39 -22.23
CA GLY A 382 4.93 10.00 -23.12
C GLY A 382 5.00 9.46 -24.55
N GLY A 383 6.20 9.34 -25.11
CA GLY A 383 6.40 8.78 -26.46
C GLY A 383 6.05 7.30 -26.58
N ILE A 384 6.02 6.56 -25.47
CA ILE A 384 5.73 5.12 -25.43
C ILE A 384 4.23 4.83 -25.33
N LEU A 385 3.48 5.63 -24.56
CA LEU A 385 2.04 5.43 -24.36
C LEU A 385 1.23 5.72 -25.63
N ASP A 386 1.70 6.65 -26.47
CA ASP A 386 1.00 7.06 -27.70
C ASP A 386 0.83 5.89 -28.71
N PRO A 387 1.86 5.11 -29.06
CA PRO A 387 1.71 3.89 -29.85
C PRO A 387 0.75 2.86 -29.26
N MET A 388 0.76 2.65 -27.93
CA MET A 388 -0.15 1.71 -27.27
C MET A 388 -1.62 2.18 -27.38
N LEU A 389 -1.87 3.48 -27.23
CA LEU A 389 -3.19 4.08 -27.44
C LEU A 389 -3.62 4.01 -28.90
N ALA A 390 -2.71 4.18 -29.85
CA ALA A 390 -2.99 4.13 -31.28
C ALA A 390 -3.25 2.70 -31.79
N ALA A 391 -2.73 1.67 -31.10
CA ALA A 391 -2.81 0.28 -31.53
C ALA A 391 -4.25 -0.17 -31.84
N LYS A 392 -4.45 -0.69 -33.05
CA LYS A 392 -5.73 -1.22 -33.57
C LYS A 392 -5.76 -2.74 -33.59
N SER A 393 -4.66 -3.40 -33.27
CA SER A 393 -4.54 -4.85 -33.22
C SER A 393 -3.64 -5.30 -32.06
N GLN A 394 -3.71 -6.59 -31.72
CA GLN A 394 -2.84 -7.19 -30.70
C GLN A 394 -1.37 -7.05 -31.07
N ALA A 395 -1.01 -7.31 -32.33
CA ALA A 395 0.38 -7.25 -32.80
C ALA A 395 0.97 -5.83 -32.68
N GLU A 396 0.20 -4.80 -33.03
CA GLU A 396 0.61 -3.41 -32.85
C GLU A 396 0.80 -3.06 -31.36
N PHE A 397 -0.09 -3.55 -30.50
CA PHE A 397 -0.01 -3.32 -29.06
C PHE A 397 1.21 -4.03 -28.43
N ASP A 398 1.42 -5.30 -28.76
CA ASP A 398 2.55 -6.09 -28.27
C ASP A 398 3.89 -5.50 -28.76
N GLN A 399 3.95 -5.00 -30.00
CA GLN A 399 5.12 -4.30 -30.52
C GLN A 399 5.45 -3.03 -29.72
N ALA A 400 4.44 -2.22 -29.42
CA ALA A 400 4.62 -1.04 -28.57
C ALA A 400 5.06 -1.44 -27.14
N LEU A 401 4.47 -2.50 -26.58
CA LEU A 401 4.83 -3.00 -25.25
C LEU A 401 6.29 -3.49 -25.20
N MET A 402 6.76 -4.20 -26.22
CA MET A 402 8.16 -4.65 -26.30
C MET A 402 9.15 -3.49 -26.30
N GLN A 403 8.82 -2.36 -26.94
CA GLN A 403 9.65 -1.16 -26.89
C GLN A 403 9.76 -0.61 -25.46
N VAL A 404 8.66 -0.64 -24.69
CA VAL A 404 8.69 -0.28 -23.24
C VAL A 404 9.67 -1.19 -22.52
N MET A 405 9.55 -2.51 -22.72
CA MET A 405 10.35 -3.50 -22.00
C MET A 405 11.84 -3.40 -22.33
N GLN A 406 12.19 -3.02 -23.56
CA GLN A 406 13.59 -2.76 -23.94
C GLN A 406 14.17 -1.52 -23.27
N LEU A 407 13.33 -0.50 -23.02
CA LEU A 407 13.74 0.72 -22.34
C LEU A 407 13.72 0.58 -20.81
N ALA A 408 12.95 -0.38 -20.26
CA ALA A 408 12.81 -0.57 -18.82
C ALA A 408 14.15 -0.71 -18.06
N PRO A 409 15.14 -1.50 -18.51
CA PRO A 409 16.46 -1.56 -17.85
C PRO A 409 17.20 -0.22 -17.84
N MET A 410 17.10 0.56 -18.93
CA MET A 410 17.72 1.89 -19.03
C MET A 410 17.07 2.89 -18.07
N LEU A 411 15.77 2.74 -17.81
CA LEU A 411 15.01 3.56 -16.88
C LEU A 411 15.10 3.05 -15.43
N GLY A 412 15.89 2.00 -15.15
CA GLY A 412 15.99 1.39 -13.83
C GLY A 412 14.73 0.62 -13.39
N LEU A 413 13.83 0.31 -14.32
CA LEU A 413 12.58 -0.43 -14.09
C LEU A 413 12.73 -1.95 -14.29
N GLY A 414 13.90 -2.42 -14.72
CA GLY A 414 14.19 -3.85 -14.89
C GLY A 414 14.60 -4.50 -13.58
N GLY A 415 13.79 -5.45 -13.09
CA GLY A 415 14.06 -6.21 -11.87
C GLY A 415 15.41 -6.94 -11.91
N GLY A 416 16.40 -6.36 -11.24
CA GLY A 416 17.67 -6.99 -10.90
C GLY A 416 17.89 -6.82 -9.41
N GLY A 417 18.00 -7.94 -8.69
CA GLY A 417 18.26 -8.02 -7.25
C GLY A 417 19.61 -7.44 -6.85
N GLY A 418 19.74 -6.11 -6.89
CA GLY A 418 20.67 -5.34 -6.09
C GLY A 418 20.03 -4.99 -4.75
N PRO A 419 20.81 -4.79 -3.67
CA PRO A 419 20.28 -4.50 -2.35
C PRO A 419 19.41 -3.25 -2.44
N ALA A 420 18.11 -3.42 -2.16
CA ALA A 420 17.04 -2.42 -2.07
C ALA A 420 17.50 -0.97 -2.36
N GLY A 421 17.64 -0.66 -3.65
CA GLY A 421 17.85 0.70 -4.11
C GLY A 421 16.53 1.44 -4.00
N GLY A 422 16.35 2.18 -2.90
CA GLY A 422 15.20 3.05 -2.71
C GLY A 422 15.03 4.01 -3.88
N PHE A 423 13.78 4.48 -4.06
CA PHE A 423 13.44 5.62 -4.90
C PHE A 423 14.58 6.66 -4.92
N PRO A 424 15.06 7.10 -6.10
CA PRO A 424 16.10 8.12 -6.17
C PRO A 424 15.50 9.45 -5.72
N GLY A 425 15.65 9.73 -4.44
CA GLY A 425 15.01 10.84 -3.73
C GLY A 425 15.05 10.69 -2.20
N GLY A 426 15.24 9.47 -1.67
CA GLY A 426 15.56 9.27 -0.26
C GLY A 426 17.01 9.68 0.04
N PRO A 427 17.29 10.53 1.04
CA PRO A 427 18.66 10.81 1.44
C PRO A 427 19.31 9.51 1.97
N GLY A 428 20.16 8.90 1.15
CA GLY A 428 21.02 7.79 1.54
C GLY A 428 22.07 8.26 2.54
N GLY A 429 21.85 7.98 3.82
CA GLY A 429 22.85 8.11 4.87
C GLY A 429 23.44 6.73 5.18
N GLY A 430 24.62 6.44 4.64
CA GLY A 430 25.42 5.31 5.09
C GLY A 430 25.72 5.43 6.59
N PHE A 431 25.49 4.36 7.33
CA PHE A 431 25.80 4.27 8.75
C PHE A 431 27.30 4.41 9.01
N PRO A 432 27.77 5.37 9.83
CA PRO A 432 29.04 5.24 10.52
C PRO A 432 28.84 4.32 11.73
N GLY A 433 29.63 3.25 11.80
CA GLY A 433 29.69 2.36 12.96
C GLY A 433 29.98 3.16 14.24
N GLY A 434 29.03 3.12 15.17
CA GLY A 434 29.17 3.65 16.51
C GLY A 434 29.99 2.69 17.36
N ALA A 435 31.14 3.18 17.84
CA ALA A 435 32.00 2.53 18.81
C ALA A 435 31.21 2.14 20.07
N GLY A 436 31.32 0.87 20.47
CA GLY A 436 30.81 0.40 21.74
C GLY A 436 31.60 0.96 22.92
N PRO A 437 30.98 1.15 24.10
CA PRO A 437 31.71 1.46 25.32
C PRO A 437 32.47 0.21 25.77
N GLY A 438 33.77 0.38 26.01
CA GLY A 438 34.65 -0.66 26.51
C GLY A 438 34.16 -1.21 27.86
N GLY A 439 33.96 -2.51 27.89
CA GLY A 439 33.90 -3.33 29.10
C GLY A 439 34.93 -4.44 28.95
N GLU A 440 36.14 -4.18 29.42
CA GLU A 440 37.09 -5.23 29.77
C GLU A 440 36.56 -5.87 31.06
N ASP A 441 36.19 -7.15 31.01
CA ASP A 441 36.69 -8.18 31.95
C ASP A 441 35.87 -9.49 31.86
N ALA A 442 36.54 -10.49 31.29
CA ALA A 442 36.59 -11.90 31.69
C ALA A 442 35.31 -12.63 32.17
N PHE A 443 34.86 -13.58 31.35
CA PHE A 443 34.34 -14.86 31.86
C PHE A 443 35.52 -15.79 32.18
N PRO A 444 35.38 -16.67 33.19
CA PRO A 444 35.09 -18.06 32.82
C PRO A 444 34.08 -18.74 33.75
N PHE A 445 33.02 -19.31 33.18
CA PHE A 445 32.59 -20.72 33.24
C PHE A 445 31.30 -20.91 32.46
#